data_AF-A0A1L1PSD0-F1
#
_entry.id   AF-A0A1L1PSD0-F1
#
_cell.length_a   1.000
_cell.length_b   1.000
_cell.length_c   1.000
_cell.angle_alpha   90.00
_cell.angle_beta   90.00
_cell.angle_gamma   90.00
#
_symmetry.space_group_name_H-M   'P 1'
#
loop_
_entity.id
_entity.type
_entity.pdbx_description
1 polymer ?
#
loop_
_entity_poly.entity_id
_entity_poly.type
_entity_poly.pdbx_seq_one_letter_code
_entity_poly.pdbx_strand_id
1 'polypeptide(L)'
;MDRQRMESCLEQVAAYRASGQKGRVWAEANGVPPRALASWCAHAQRWQARLDGVSAGASATPRPSGFVAARVAPSAGAPSVRVELNAGGTRLDLHWPLSHTRELAGLLRELGR
;
A
#
# COMPACT_ATOMS: atom_id res chain seq x y z
N MET A 1 2.39 -23.65 3.67
CA MET A 1 1.79 -23.19 4.94
C MET A 1 0.30 -23.05 4.69
N ASP A 2 -0.52 -23.73 5.46
CA ASP A 2 -1.97 -23.70 5.29
C ASP A 2 -2.53 -22.33 5.71
N ARG A 3 -3.66 -21.93 5.12
CA ARG A 3 -4.30 -20.62 5.36
C ARG A 3 -4.49 -20.35 6.86
N GLN A 4 -5.05 -21.32 7.57
CA GLN A 4 -5.31 -21.24 9.01
C GLN A 4 -4.03 -21.07 9.84
N ARG A 5 -2.93 -21.72 9.44
CA ARG A 5 -1.62 -21.53 10.10
C ARG A 5 -1.06 -20.13 9.87
N MET A 6 -1.27 -19.55 8.67
CA MET A 6 -0.86 -18.16 8.38
C MET A 6 -1.67 -17.16 9.22
N GLU A 7 -2.98 -17.34 9.33
CA GLU A 7 -3.86 -16.49 10.14
C GLU A 7 -3.44 -16.50 11.62
N SER A 8 -3.23 -17.69 12.22
CA SER A 8 -2.76 -17.78 13.62
C SER A 8 -1.38 -17.17 13.86
N CYS A 9 -0.47 -17.23 12.89
CA CYS A 9 0.84 -16.57 13.00
C CYS A 9 0.71 -15.04 12.92
N LEU A 10 -0.19 -14.52 12.07
CA LEU A 10 -0.43 -13.08 11.95
C LEU A 10 -1.09 -12.50 13.20
N GLU A 11 -2.03 -13.23 13.81
CA GLU A 11 -2.64 -12.87 15.07
C GLU A 11 -1.60 -12.74 16.19
N GLN A 12 -0.67 -13.71 16.28
CA GLN A 12 0.45 -13.65 17.22
C GLN A 12 1.39 -12.47 16.95
N VAL A 13 1.69 -12.16 15.68
CA VAL A 13 2.49 -10.97 15.33
C VAL A 13 1.77 -9.68 15.69
N ALA A 14 0.44 -9.62 15.53
CA ALA A 14 -0.35 -8.46 15.93
C ALA A 14 -0.36 -8.29 17.46
N ALA A 15 -0.56 -9.38 18.21
CA ALA A 15 -0.49 -9.38 19.68
C ALA A 15 0.91 -8.97 20.18
N TYR A 16 1.98 -9.45 19.55
CA TYR A 16 3.35 -9.02 19.84
C TYR A 16 3.53 -7.52 19.61
N ARG A 17 3.12 -7.00 18.45
CA ARG A 17 3.25 -5.56 18.13
C ARG A 17 2.43 -4.69 19.08
N ALA A 18 1.23 -5.13 19.46
CA ALA A 18 0.38 -4.43 20.42
C ALA A 18 0.97 -4.43 21.84
N SER A 19 1.72 -5.47 22.22
CA SER A 19 2.31 -5.57 23.55
C SER A 19 3.42 -4.55 23.83
N GLY A 20 4.10 -4.05 22.79
CA GLY A 20 5.27 -3.17 22.92
C GLY A 20 6.48 -3.82 23.63
N GLN A 21 6.41 -5.11 23.95
CA GLN A 21 7.47 -5.85 24.64
C GLN A 21 8.63 -6.16 23.69
N LYS A 22 9.80 -6.47 24.25
CA LYS A 22 10.93 -6.98 23.45
C LYS A 22 10.61 -8.40 22.97
N GLY A 23 10.93 -8.68 21.70
CA GLY A 23 10.62 -9.96 21.04
C GLY A 23 10.99 -11.20 21.84
N ARG A 24 12.14 -11.22 22.53
CA ARG A 24 12.55 -12.37 23.36
C ARG A 24 11.62 -12.59 24.57
N VAL A 25 11.21 -11.52 25.23
CA VAL A 25 10.35 -11.56 26.43
C VAL A 25 8.94 -12.02 26.04
N TRP A 26 8.38 -11.44 24.97
CA TRP A 26 7.07 -11.83 24.48
C TRP A 26 7.07 -13.28 23.95
N ALA A 27 8.11 -13.66 23.21
CA ALA A 27 8.25 -15.01 22.66
C ALA A 27 8.31 -16.07 23.78
N GLU A 28 9.09 -15.82 24.83
CA GLU A 28 9.18 -16.71 25.99
C GLU A 28 7.85 -16.83 26.75
N ALA A 29 7.15 -15.71 26.98
CA ALA A 29 5.85 -15.69 27.64
C ALA A 29 4.74 -16.41 26.86
N ASN A 30 4.83 -16.44 25.53
CA ASN A 30 3.83 -17.05 24.64
C ASN A 30 4.27 -18.41 24.08
N GLY A 31 5.39 -18.97 24.54
CA GLY A 31 5.90 -20.27 24.09
C GLY A 31 6.32 -20.30 22.61
N VAL A 32 6.61 -19.15 22.02
CA VAL A 32 7.01 -19.01 20.61
C VAL A 32 8.54 -19.01 20.50
N PRO A 33 9.15 -19.76 19.57
CA PRO A 33 10.58 -19.65 19.33
C PRO A 33 10.97 -18.24 18.86
N PRO A 34 11.97 -17.56 19.45
CA PRO A 34 12.31 -16.18 19.10
C PRO A 34 12.68 -15.98 17.62
N ARG A 35 13.34 -16.97 17.02
CA ARG A 35 13.66 -16.98 15.58
C ARG A 35 12.42 -17.13 14.70
N ALA A 36 11.42 -17.88 15.16
CA ALA A 36 10.15 -18.01 14.45
C ALA A 36 9.39 -16.69 14.48
N LEU A 37 9.30 -16.02 15.65
CA LEU A 37 8.66 -14.70 15.76
C LEU A 37 9.32 -13.66 14.84
N ALA A 38 10.65 -13.63 14.78
CA ALA A 38 11.37 -12.74 13.87
C ALA A 38 11.06 -13.03 12.39
N SER A 39 11.04 -14.31 12.00
CA SER A 39 10.65 -14.72 10.64
C SER A 39 9.20 -14.34 10.32
N TRP A 40 8.27 -14.55 11.25
CA TRP A 40 6.87 -14.18 11.08
C TRP A 40 6.71 -12.68 10.91
N CYS A 41 7.41 -11.87 11.71
CA CYS A 41 7.40 -10.41 11.57
C CYS A 41 7.90 -9.95 10.19
N ALA A 42 8.94 -10.60 9.67
CA ALA A 42 9.50 -10.30 8.34
C ALA A 42 8.56 -10.69 7.19
N HIS A 43 7.79 -11.77 7.35
CA HIS A 43 6.88 -12.28 6.31
C HIS A 43 5.42 -11.86 6.49
N ALA A 44 5.05 -11.23 7.61
CA ALA A 44 3.68 -10.90 7.97
C ALA A 44 2.96 -10.09 6.88
N GLN A 45 3.60 -9.08 6.31
CA GLN A 45 3.00 -8.26 5.24
C GLN A 45 2.68 -9.08 3.98
N ARG A 46 3.56 -10.02 3.61
CA ARG A 46 3.36 -10.89 2.45
C ARG A 46 2.24 -11.91 2.70
N TRP A 47 2.15 -12.44 3.91
CA TRP A 47 1.09 -13.37 4.28
C TRP A 47 -0.27 -12.69 4.37
N GLN A 48 -0.34 -11.48 4.94
CA GLN A 48 -1.55 -10.68 4.97
C GLN A 48 -2.06 -10.40 3.55
N ALA A 49 -1.20 -9.95 2.63
CA ALA A 49 -1.56 -9.75 1.23
C ALA A 49 -2.14 -11.02 0.59
N ARG A 50 -1.52 -12.19 0.82
CA ARG A 50 -2.03 -13.48 0.31
C ARG A 50 -3.40 -13.85 0.88
N LEU A 51 -3.68 -13.54 2.15
CA LEU A 51 -4.96 -13.82 2.79
C LEU A 51 -6.07 -12.90 2.30
N ASP A 52 -5.74 -11.63 2.04
CA ASP A 52 -6.63 -10.61 1.49
C ASP A 52 -6.97 -10.87 0.00
N GLY A 53 -6.54 -12.00 -0.56
CA GLY A 53 -6.73 -12.33 -1.97
C GLY A 53 -5.79 -11.57 -2.91
N VAL A 54 -4.91 -10.72 -2.37
CA VAL A 54 -3.79 -10.10 -3.09
C VAL A 54 -2.68 -11.13 -3.18
N SER A 55 -2.90 -12.15 -4.01
CA SER A 55 -1.81 -12.98 -4.48
C SER A 55 -0.70 -12.06 -4.95
N ALA A 56 0.51 -12.25 -4.43
CA ALA A 56 1.71 -11.59 -4.90
C ALA A 56 2.04 -12.05 -6.33
N GLY A 57 1.16 -11.75 -7.29
CA GLY A 57 1.62 -11.23 -8.56
C GLY A 57 2.23 -9.87 -8.28
N ALA A 58 3.30 -9.53 -9.00
CA ALA A 58 3.86 -8.20 -8.98
C ALA A 58 2.75 -7.16 -8.86
N SER A 59 2.93 -6.16 -8.00
CA SER A 59 2.13 -4.94 -8.09
C SER A 59 2.50 -4.23 -9.38
N ALA A 60 2.12 -4.82 -10.53
CA ALA A 60 1.58 -4.05 -11.59
C ALA A 60 0.18 -3.71 -11.09
N THR A 61 0.05 -2.56 -10.44
CA THR A 61 -1.18 -1.77 -10.63
C THR A 61 -1.48 -1.90 -12.12
N PRO A 62 -2.61 -2.47 -12.55
CA PRO A 62 -2.89 -2.54 -13.97
C PRO A 62 -2.79 -1.10 -14.45
N ARG A 63 -1.75 -0.82 -15.26
CA ARG A 63 -1.60 0.48 -15.90
C ARG A 63 -2.94 0.68 -16.59
N PRO A 64 -3.72 1.72 -16.26
CA PRO A 64 -4.99 1.92 -16.94
C PRO A 64 -4.68 1.96 -18.44
N SER A 65 -5.07 0.89 -19.15
CA SER A 65 -4.88 0.77 -20.58
C SER A 65 -6.14 1.31 -21.21
N GLY A 66 -6.15 2.62 -21.45
CA GLY A 66 -7.27 3.32 -22.06
C GLY A 66 -7.57 4.67 -21.42
N PHE A 67 -8.50 5.38 -22.05
CA PHE A 67 -9.03 6.65 -21.61
C PHE A 67 -10.08 6.42 -20.51
N VAL A 68 -9.84 6.92 -19.29
CA VAL A 68 -10.84 6.90 -18.22
C VAL A 68 -11.69 8.17 -18.35
N ALA A 69 -12.91 8.03 -18.87
CA ALA A 69 -13.88 9.13 -18.90
C ALA A 69 -14.44 9.36 -17.49
N ALA A 70 -13.86 10.30 -16.74
CA ALA A 70 -14.39 10.73 -15.45
C ALA A 70 -15.46 11.82 -15.68
N ARG A 71 -16.71 11.55 -15.29
CA ARG A 71 -17.77 12.56 -15.25
C ARG A 71 -17.80 13.19 -13.87
N VAL A 72 -17.48 14.47 -13.78
CA VAL A 72 -17.55 15.24 -12.53
C VAL A 72 -18.98 15.77 -12.36
N ALA A 73 -19.61 15.49 -11.21
CA ALA A 73 -20.89 16.10 -10.87
C ALA A 73 -20.70 17.62 -10.70
N PRO A 74 -21.66 18.47 -11.12
CA PRO A 74 -21.55 19.90 -10.93
C PRO A 74 -21.37 20.21 -9.44
N SER A 75 -20.23 20.79 -9.09
CA SER A 75 -19.86 21.23 -7.76
C SER A 75 -19.65 22.74 -7.80
N ALA A 76 -20.01 23.43 -6.72
CA ALA A 76 -19.83 24.89 -6.61
C ALA A 76 -18.34 25.31 -6.53
N GLY A 77 -17.41 24.36 -6.37
CA GLY A 77 -15.97 24.61 -6.36
C GLY A 77 -15.35 24.54 -7.76
N ALA A 78 -14.26 25.30 -7.96
CA ALA A 78 -13.45 25.19 -9.17
C ALA A 78 -12.89 23.76 -9.29
N PRO A 79 -13.23 23.01 -10.36
CA PRO A 79 -12.85 21.62 -10.45
C PRO A 79 -11.33 21.50 -10.69
N SER A 80 -10.71 20.49 -10.07
CA SER A 80 -9.26 20.28 -10.11
C SER A 80 -8.89 18.81 -10.14
N VAL A 81 -7.76 18.48 -10.75
CA VAL A 81 -7.12 17.17 -10.72
C VAL A 81 -6.05 17.18 -9.64
N ARG A 82 -5.95 16.10 -8.86
CA ARG A 82 -4.82 15.87 -7.98
C ARG A 82 -4.11 14.59 -8.42
N VAL A 83 -2.81 14.68 -8.63
CA VAL A 83 -1.94 13.55 -8.96
C VAL A 83 -1.00 13.35 -7.78
N GLU A 84 -1.07 12.16 -7.18
CA GLU A 84 -0.16 11.76 -6.10
C GLU A 84 0.77 10.66 -6.63
N LEU A 85 2.08 10.89 -6.52
CA LEU A 85 3.11 9.94 -6.93
C LEU A 85 3.99 9.60 -5.73
N ASN A 86 4.16 8.31 -5.46
CA ASN A 86 5.02 7.80 -4.41
C ASN A 86 6.19 7.04 -5.07
N ALA A 87 7.40 7.60 -5.03
CA ALA A 87 8.60 7.02 -5.63
C ALA A 87 9.74 6.94 -4.60
N GLY A 88 10.13 5.72 -4.22
CA GLY A 88 11.33 5.48 -3.41
C GLY A 88 11.37 6.22 -2.06
N GLY A 89 10.22 6.43 -1.41
CA GLY A 89 10.10 7.17 -0.14
C GLY A 89 9.81 8.67 -0.29
N THR A 90 9.81 9.19 -1.52
CA THR A 90 9.43 10.57 -1.82
C THR A 90 7.98 10.61 -2.31
N ARG A 91 7.18 11.50 -1.71
CA ARG A 91 5.80 11.79 -2.12
C ARG A 91 5.76 13.10 -2.90
N LEU A 92 5.21 13.06 -4.10
CA LEU A 92 4.92 14.23 -4.92
C LEU A 92 3.40 14.39 -5.02
N ASP A 93 2.91 15.54 -4.56
CA ASP A 93 1.51 15.95 -4.71
C ASP A 93 1.44 17.11 -5.71
N LEU A 94 0.74 16.88 -6.82
CA LEU A 94 0.47 17.87 -7.85
C LEU A 94 -1.01 18.19 -7.83
N HIS A 95 -1.35 19.46 -7.60
CA HIS A 95 -2.71 19.96 -7.69
C HIS A 95 -2.85 20.85 -8.92
N TRP A 96 -3.82 20.55 -9.77
CA TRP A 96 -4.00 21.23 -11.05
C TRP A 96 -5.45 21.65 -11.27
N PRO A 97 -5.76 22.96 -11.42
CA PRO A 97 -7.10 23.42 -11.76
C PRO A 97 -7.48 23.02 -13.19
N LEU A 98 -8.73 22.59 -13.43
CA LEU A 98 -9.17 22.20 -14.78
C LEU A 98 -9.14 23.38 -15.77
N SER A 99 -9.19 24.63 -15.30
CA SER A 99 -9.05 25.84 -16.11
C SER A 99 -7.68 25.97 -16.80
N HIS A 100 -6.65 25.26 -16.31
CA HIS A 100 -5.29 25.31 -16.83
C HIS A 100 -4.86 23.98 -17.47
N THR A 101 -5.79 23.25 -18.07
CA THR A 101 -5.51 21.90 -18.63
C THR A 101 -4.51 21.90 -19.78
N ARG A 102 -4.31 23.03 -20.49
CA ARG A 102 -3.33 23.15 -21.58
C ARG A 102 -1.90 23.04 -21.07
N GLU A 103 -1.63 23.69 -19.95
CA GLU A 103 -0.35 23.73 -19.27
C GLU A 103 -0.02 22.36 -18.66
N LEU A 104 -1.02 21.66 -18.10
CA LEU A 104 -0.88 20.26 -17.68
C LEU A 104 -0.51 19.35 -18.85
N ALA A 105 -1.17 19.52 -20.00
CA ALA A 105 -0.84 18.74 -21.20
C ALA A 105 0.58 19.04 -21.71
N GLY A 106 1.08 20.27 -21.56
CA GLY A 106 2.47 20.61 -21.82
C GLY A 106 3.43 19.85 -20.91
N LEU A 107 3.22 19.93 -19.60
CA LEU A 107 4.04 19.22 -18.60
C LEU A 107 4.10 17.71 -18.85
N LEU A 108 2.96 17.07 -19.11
CA LEU A 108 2.90 15.62 -19.36
C LEU A 108 3.64 15.21 -20.63
N ARG A 109 3.67 16.06 -21.67
CA ARG A 109 4.45 15.78 -22.88
C ARG A 109 5.96 15.85 -22.61
N GLU A 110 6.41 16.79 -21.78
CA GLU A 110 7.82 16.90 -21.40
C GLU A 110 8.26 15.73 -20.52
N LEU A 111 7.43 15.31 -19.56
CA LEU A 111 7.72 14.18 -18.68
C LEU A 111 7.69 12.81 -19.39
N GLY A 112 7.01 12.72 -20.54
CA GLY A 112 6.87 11.49 -21.32
C GLY A 112 7.94 11.29 -22.40
N ARG A 113 8.85 12.26 -22.57
CA ARG A 113 10.05 12.13 -23.42
C ARG A 113 11.16 11.41 -22.64
#